data_AF-A0A2V6HJS2-F1
#
_entry.id   AF-A0A2V6HJS2-F1
#
_cell.length_a   1.000
_cell.length_b   1.000
_cell.length_c   1.000
_cell.angle_alpha   90.00
_cell.angle_beta   90.00
_cell.angle_gamma   90.00
#
_symmetry.space_group_name_H-M   'P 1'
#
loop_
_entity.id
_entity.type
_entity.pdbx_description
1 polymer ?
#
loop_
_entity_poly.entity_id
_entity_poly.type
_entity_poly.pdbx_seq_one_letter_code
_entity_poly.pdbx_strand_id
1 'polypeptide(L)' 'MTFTFPLINDARQICFLVNAAKNAELIERVLQGDPKFPASRVEATAGDVTWILGQ' A
#
# COMPACT_ATOMS: atom_id res chain seq x y z
N MET A 1 8.88 15.44 7.94
CA MET A 1 8.12 14.59 8.87
C MET A 1 7.13 13.76 8.07
N THR A 2 6.87 12.51 8.44
CA THR A 2 5.89 11.61 7.80
C THR A 2 5.08 10.90 8.87
N PHE A 3 3.88 10.44 8.51
CA PHE A 3 3.13 9.50 9.35
C PHE A 3 3.81 8.14 9.39
N THR A 4 3.60 7.44 10.51
CA THR A 4 4.15 6.11 10.80
C THR A 4 3.05 5.06 10.68
N PHE A 5 3.42 3.78 10.65
CA PHE A 5 2.46 2.69 10.49
C PHE A 5 1.29 2.70 11.48
N PRO A 6 1.48 2.95 12.79
CA PRO A 6 0.35 2.99 13.71
C PRO A 6 -0.75 3.98 13.28
N LEU A 7 -0.36 5.15 12.78
CA LEU A 7 -1.32 6.16 12.31
C LEU A 7 -1.91 5.82 10.94
N ILE A 8 -1.08 5.30 10.03
CA ILE A 8 -1.55 4.92 8.68
C ILE A 8 -2.57 3.77 8.78
N ASN A 9 -2.28 2.75 9.58
CA ASN A 9 -3.08 1.54 9.70
C ASN A 9 -4.42 1.79 10.44
N ASP A 10 -4.51 2.82 11.29
CA ASP A 10 -5.74 3.21 11.99
C ASP A 10 -6.71 4.03 11.10
N ALA A 11 -6.32 4.35 9.85
CA ALA A 11 -7.20 5.07 8.94
C ALA A 11 -8.39 4.22 8.48
N ARG A 12 -9.57 4.85 8.34
CA ARG A 12 -10.78 4.19 7.79
C ARG A 12 -10.67 3.85 6.30
N GLN A 13 -9.76 4.49 5.58
CA GLN A 13 -9.52 4.24 4.17
C GLN A 13 -8.07 4.60 3.83
N ILE A 14 -7.37 3.67 3.19
CA ILE A 14 -6.00 3.86 2.72
C ILE A 14 -5.98 3.61 1.21
N CYS A 15 -5.53 4.59 0.42
CA CYS A 15 -5.53 4.49 -1.02
C CYS A 15 -4.11 4.60 -1.59
N PHE A 16 -3.66 3.55 -2.27
CA PHE A 16 -2.43 3.56 -3.06
C PHE A 16 -2.74 3.93 -4.50
N LEU A 17 -2.23 5.06 -4.98
CA LEU A 17 -2.22 5.41 -6.41
C LEU A 17 -0.87 5.07 -7.01
N VAL A 18 -0.86 4.14 -7.96
CA VAL A 18 0.37 3.63 -8.57
C VAL A 18 0.20 3.58 -10.08
N ASN A 19 1.21 4.03 -10.83
CA ASN A 19 1.28 3.76 -12.27
C ASN A 19 1.90 2.36 -12.47
N ALA A 20 1.10 1.42 -12.99
CA ALA A 20 1.50 0.03 -13.13
C ALA A 20 2.49 -0.21 -14.27
N ALA A 21 2.48 0.63 -15.32
CA ALA A 21 3.39 0.50 -16.46
C ALA A 21 4.86 0.72 -16.08
N LYS A 22 5.14 1.40 -14.96
CA LYS A 22 6.52 1.63 -14.53
C LYS A 22 7.21 0.39 -13.98
N ASN A 23 6.53 -0.44 -13.17
CA ASN A 23 7.13 -1.59 -12.47
C ASN A 23 6.08 -2.60 -11.98
N ALA A 24 5.51 -3.38 -12.90
CA ALA A 24 4.49 -4.39 -12.58
C ALA A 24 4.96 -5.45 -11.56
N GLU A 25 6.18 -5.97 -11.72
CA GLU A 25 6.76 -6.99 -10.82
C GLU A 25 6.88 -6.49 -9.37
N LEU A 26 7.23 -5.21 -9.19
CA LEU A 26 7.30 -4.62 -7.85
C LEU A 26 5.92 -4.59 -7.19
N ILE A 27 4.88 -4.23 -7.95
CA ILE A 27 3.50 -4.18 -7.45
C ILE A 27 3.05 -5.58 -7.02
N GLU A 28 3.32 -6.60 -7.82
CA GLU A 28 3.00 -7.99 -7.46
C GLU A 28 3.68 -8.40 -6.15
N ARG A 29 4.98 -8.11 -5.98
CA ARG A 29 5.70 -8.42 -4.73
C ARG A 29 5.12 -7.71 -3.52
N VAL A 30 4.72 -6.45 -3.68
CA VAL A 30 4.07 -5.68 -2.61
C VAL A 30 2.72 -6.30 -2.25
N LEU A 31 1.90 -6.65 -3.24
CA LEU A 31 0.60 -7.29 -3.04
C LEU A 31 0.71 -8.70 -2.46
N GLN A 32 1.81 -9.42 -2.74
CA GLN A 32 2.14 -10.71 -2.13
C GLN A 32 2.66 -10.60 -0.69
N GLY A 33 2.84 -9.38 -0.17
CA GLY A 33 3.26 -9.17 1.21
C GLY A 33 4.77 -9.18 1.44
N ASP A 34 5.61 -8.96 0.42
CA ASP A 34 7.07 -8.94 0.59
C ASP A 34 7.48 -7.86 1.61
N PRO A 35 7.96 -8.23 2.82
CA PRO A 35 8.14 -7.31 3.95
C PRO A 35 9.27 -6.30 3.71
N LYS A 36 10.08 -6.49 2.66
CA LYS A 36 11.09 -5.53 2.22
C LYS A 36 10.48 -4.18 1.85
N PHE A 37 9.21 -4.16 1.41
CA PHE A 37 8.54 -2.94 0.99
C PHE A 37 7.67 -2.37 2.14
N PRO A 38 7.69 -1.06 2.41
CA PRO A 38 6.80 -0.46 3.41
C PRO A 38 5.31 -0.63 3.08
N ALA A 39 4.96 -0.54 1.79
CA ALA A 39 3.57 -0.60 1.34
C ALA A 39 2.91 -1.98 1.55
N SER A 40 3.69 -3.07 1.60
CA SER A 40 3.18 -4.41 1.88
C SER A 40 2.86 -4.63 3.36
N ARG A 41 3.35 -3.73 4.23
CA ARG A 41 3.11 -3.76 5.68
C ARG A 41 2.00 -2.80 6.11
N VAL A 42 1.38 -2.10 5.16
CA VAL A 42 0.22 -1.28 5.42
C VAL A 42 -1.01 -2.20 5.44
N GLU A 43 -1.71 -2.16 6.57
CA GLU A 43 -2.89 -2.97 6.83
C GLU A 43 -3.93 -2.04 7.44
N ALA A 44 -5.13 -1.98 6.86
CA ALA A 44 -6.19 -1.15 7.42
C ALA A 44 -6.84 -1.90 8.59
N THR A 45 -6.39 -1.62 9.81
CA THR A 45 -6.93 -2.28 11.03
C THR A 45 -8.33 -1.77 11.39
N ALA A 46 -8.71 -0.60 10.86
CA ALA A 46 -9.98 0.08 11.14
C ALA A 46 -10.78 0.44 9.88
N GLY A 47 -10.48 -0.18 8.73
CA GLY A 47 -11.10 0.17 7.45
C GLY A 47 -10.59 -0.66 6.27
N ASP A 48 -10.54 -0.06 5.09
CA ASP A 48 -10.16 -0.73 3.84
C ASP A 48 -8.86 -0.18 3.23
N VAL A 49 -8.19 -1.03 2.44
CA VAL A 49 -7.09 -0.63 1.56
C VAL A 49 -7.52 -0.76 0.11
N THR A 50 -7.43 0.32 -0.66
CA THR A 50 -7.73 0.37 -2.09
C THR A 50 -6.47 0.62 -2.90
N TRP A 51 -6.28 -0.16 -3.96
CA TRP A 51 -5.20 0.03 -4.94
C TRP A 51 -5.77 0.53 -6.26
N ILE A 52 -5.34 1.71 -6.68
CA ILE A 52 -5.72 2.31 -7.97
C ILE A 52 -4.50 2.23 -8.88
N LEU A 53 -4.59 1.37 -9.89
CA LEU A 53 -3.52 1.11 -10.84
C LEU A 53 -3.79 1.87 -12.15
N GLY A 54 -2.98 2.90 -12.40
CA GLY A 54 -2.97 3.63 -13.66
C GLY A 54 -2.23 2.87 -14.75
N GLN A 55 -2.68 3.04 -16.00
CA GLN A 55 -1.99 2.61 -17.22
C GLN A 55 -0.74 3.48 -17.49
#